data_AF-A0A1G1XZG2-F1
#
_entry.id   AF-A0A1G1XZG2-F1
#
_cell.length_a   1.000
_cell.length_b   1.000
_cell.length_c   1.000
_cell.angle_alpha   90.00
_cell.angle_beta   90.00
_cell.angle_gamma   90.00
#
_symmetry.space_group_name_H-M   'P 1'
#
loop_
_entity.id
_entity.type
_entity.pdbx_description
1 polymer ?
#
loop_
_entity_poly.entity_id
_entity_poly.type
_entity_poly.pdbx_seq_one_letter_code
_entity_poly.pdbx_strand_id
1 'polypeptide(L)'
;MKKAILIVLVGVGLALVGCIKQPSAVNQNTNQPAINQNLNVEKPPIIDHFACSDYCPGPKEQYMVKIYQGVTDQKECRQLGGTPYTYYGWGEYHICLAENKGSSATWQTYQNQKYGFEIKYPQGWQMLLEMDDISRVSFGQTKNIGSNGYDGEWFVFIYNQSQKTVEALIKDMGDQFGEQRREKRENIIVNGLPALKVTVTTITIPDWIYQSVFIEQAGKIYVISNGAVANDLFDEFYNSFKITSITAAPSVKTLTYLVSNEAEAKYCNGADMDSDGFRKTITTQITTDTPIDNMTITELAKATVVAATTGMCQEVLKQNDLRVEGDTVYIAPIDAWAGVSITMCSCIPEMDVNLLRLPGIKKVVHGSALNQPIQNNTRYCIIDSDCVAATCCHPTAAVNKENQPDCQGTMCTLECQGPLDCGAGKIICENNLCTIKSNLPTTAE
;
A
#
# COMPACT_ATOMS: atom_id res chain seq x y z
N MET A 1 42.73 -7.24 -22.64
CA MET A 1 42.72 -5.78 -22.87
C MET A 1 42.40 -5.09 -21.56
N LYS A 2 43.34 -4.32 -21.03
CA LYS A 2 43.26 -3.68 -19.70
C LYS A 2 42.33 -2.47 -19.77
N LYS A 3 41.27 -2.43 -18.96
CA LYS A 3 40.43 -1.23 -18.76
C LYS A 3 41.11 -0.35 -17.71
N ALA A 4 41.50 0.85 -18.12
CA ALA A 4 42.02 1.89 -17.24
C ALA A 4 40.85 2.56 -16.52
N ILE A 5 40.97 2.69 -15.19
CA ILE A 5 40.08 3.45 -14.32
C ILE A 5 40.65 4.87 -14.27
N LEU A 6 39.88 5.84 -14.74
CA LEU A 6 40.22 7.27 -14.64
C LEU A 6 39.61 7.81 -13.34
N ILE A 7 40.47 8.02 -12.34
CA ILE A 7 40.15 8.73 -11.10
C ILE A 7 40.38 10.22 -11.35
N VAL A 8 39.32 11.02 -11.32
CA VAL A 8 39.42 12.48 -11.32
C VAL A 8 39.39 12.95 -9.86
N LEU A 9 40.58 13.25 -9.33
CA LEU A 9 40.77 13.98 -8.09
C LEU A 9 40.71 15.48 -8.42
N VAL A 10 39.65 16.16 -7.98
CA VAL A 10 39.64 17.63 -7.89
C VAL A 10 39.99 17.99 -6.45
N GLY A 11 41.27 18.27 -6.24
CA GLY A 11 41.75 18.99 -5.07
C GLY A 11 41.61 20.49 -5.30
N VAL A 12 40.86 21.15 -4.43
CA VAL A 12 40.95 22.60 -4.25
C VAL A 12 41.40 22.84 -2.82
N GLY A 13 42.66 23.26 -2.70
CA GLY A 13 43.18 23.81 -1.47
C GLY A 13 42.63 25.22 -1.25
N LEU A 14 42.24 25.52 -0.02
CA LEU A 14 42.12 26.90 0.44
C LEU A 14 42.81 27.07 1.78
N ALA A 15 43.44 28.23 1.89
CA ALA A 15 44.52 28.57 2.77
C ALA A 15 44.10 28.79 4.23
N LEU A 16 45.06 28.52 5.11
CA LEU A 16 45.17 28.99 6.49
C LEU A 16 45.18 30.53 6.53
N VAL A 17 44.27 31.13 7.30
CA VAL A 17 44.44 32.46 7.93
C VAL A 17 43.89 32.39 9.35
N GLY A 18 44.61 33.03 10.27
CA GLY A 18 44.51 32.83 11.72
C GLY A 18 43.39 33.56 12.44
N CYS A 19 43.11 33.02 13.64
CA CYS A 19 42.80 33.67 14.91
C CYS A 19 41.80 34.83 14.96
N ILE A 20 40.64 34.61 15.57
CA ILE A 20 40.11 35.47 16.65
C ILE A 20 39.45 34.58 17.72
N LYS A 21 39.99 34.62 18.94
CA LYS A 21 39.33 34.15 20.17
C LYS A 21 38.17 35.10 20.50
N GLN A 22 36.99 34.57 20.78
CA GLN A 22 35.94 35.30 21.49
C GLN A 22 35.43 34.51 22.71
N PRO A 23 34.94 35.22 23.74
CA PRO A 23 34.93 34.73 25.11
C PRO A 23 33.72 33.85 25.42
N SER A 24 33.92 33.06 26.48
CA SER A 24 32.99 32.19 27.18
C SER A 24 31.53 32.64 27.18
N ALA A 25 30.65 31.79 26.64
CA ALA A 25 29.22 31.87 26.88
C ALA A 25 28.95 31.59 28.37
N VAL A 26 28.34 32.58 29.02
CA VAL A 26 27.78 32.47 30.37
C VAL A 26 26.65 31.45 30.32
N ASN A 27 26.83 30.35 31.05
CA ASN A 27 25.84 29.31 31.26
C ASN A 27 24.77 29.83 32.22
N GLN A 28 23.69 30.43 31.70
CA GLN A 28 22.51 30.75 32.50
C GLN A 28 21.68 29.48 32.69
N ASN A 29 22.05 28.76 33.74
CA ASN A 29 21.29 27.66 34.30
C ASN A 29 20.10 28.24 35.09
N THR A 30 19.02 28.60 34.40
CA THR A 30 17.75 28.96 35.06
C THR A 30 16.94 27.69 35.30
N ASN A 31 17.21 27.05 36.44
CA ASN A 31 16.27 26.14 37.08
C ASN A 31 15.04 26.94 37.52
N GLN A 32 14.06 27.07 36.62
CA GLN A 32 12.70 27.45 37.01
C GLN A 32 11.97 26.18 37.46
N PRO A 33 11.45 26.12 38.70
CA PRO A 33 10.68 24.99 39.17
C PRO A 33 9.41 24.87 38.33
N ALA A 34 9.19 23.69 37.73
CA ALA A 34 7.95 23.34 37.06
C ALA A 34 6.81 23.35 38.10
N ILE A 35 6.08 24.47 38.17
CA ILE A 35 4.89 24.57 39.00
C ILE A 35 3.77 23.80 38.29
N ASN A 36 3.59 22.55 38.69
CA ASN A 36 2.50 21.70 38.22
C ASN A 36 1.20 22.13 38.92
N GLN A 37 0.66 23.29 38.54
CA GLN A 37 -0.68 23.69 38.98
C GLN A 37 -1.69 23.01 38.07
N ASN A 38 -2.32 21.95 38.60
CA ASN A 38 -3.61 21.46 38.11
C ASN A 38 -4.66 22.55 38.35
N LEU A 39 -4.65 23.59 37.52
CA LEU A 39 -5.74 24.55 37.43
C LEU A 39 -6.89 23.81 36.76
N ASN A 40 -7.95 23.60 37.53
CA ASN A 40 -9.19 23.03 37.04
C ASN A 40 -9.86 24.11 36.18
N VAL A 41 -9.47 24.22 34.91
CA VAL A 41 -10.03 25.20 33.97
C VAL A 41 -11.46 24.79 33.67
N GLU A 42 -12.42 25.59 34.13
CA GLU A 42 -13.83 25.39 33.83
C GLU A 42 -14.07 25.57 32.33
N LYS A 43 -14.60 24.54 31.67
CA LYS A 43 -14.80 24.55 30.22
C LYS A 43 -16.06 25.35 29.85
N PRO A 44 -15.99 26.27 28.86
CA PRO A 44 -17.18 26.93 28.33
C PRO A 44 -18.21 25.95 27.77
N PRO A 45 -19.50 26.34 27.67
CA PRO A 45 -20.53 25.50 27.05
C PRO A 45 -20.17 25.12 25.62
N ILE A 46 -20.50 23.88 25.26
CA ILE A 46 -20.39 23.38 23.89
C ILE A 46 -21.68 23.71 23.15
N ILE A 47 -21.59 24.45 22.06
CA ILE A 47 -22.75 24.84 21.23
C ILE A 47 -22.58 24.38 19.78
N ASP A 48 -23.69 24.14 19.11
CA ASP A 48 -23.69 23.94 17.66
C ASP A 48 -23.47 25.28 16.97
N HIS A 49 -22.48 25.33 16.06
CA HIS A 49 -22.07 26.50 15.30
C HIS A 49 -22.09 26.18 13.82
N PHE A 50 -22.62 27.09 13.02
CA PHE A 50 -22.64 26.95 11.57
C PHE A 50 -21.34 27.52 10.99
N ALA A 51 -20.37 26.66 10.68
CA ALA A 51 -19.04 27.01 10.19
C ALA A 51 -19.00 27.13 8.66
N CYS A 52 -19.91 27.91 8.10
CA CYS A 52 -19.93 28.22 6.68
C CYS A 52 -20.44 29.65 6.44
N SER A 53 -19.95 30.26 5.36
CA SER A 53 -20.30 31.64 4.96
C SER A 53 -21.60 31.67 4.15
N ASP A 54 -21.86 32.75 3.40
CA ASP A 54 -23.12 32.96 2.67
C ASP A 54 -23.44 31.89 1.62
N TYR A 55 -22.42 31.20 1.10
CA TYR A 55 -22.62 30.16 0.09
C TYR A 55 -22.06 28.82 0.54
N CYS A 56 -22.97 27.98 1.00
CA CYS A 56 -22.71 26.63 1.48
C CYS A 56 -23.36 25.64 0.52
N PRO A 57 -22.64 25.13 -0.50
CA PRO A 57 -23.21 24.19 -1.45
C PRO A 57 -23.54 22.86 -0.77
N GLY A 58 -24.80 22.68 -0.40
CA GLY A 58 -25.29 21.45 0.20
C GLY A 58 -26.24 21.70 1.38
N PRO A 59 -26.68 20.62 2.05
CA PRO A 59 -27.50 20.71 3.25
C PRO A 59 -26.73 21.35 4.42
N LYS A 60 -27.43 22.15 5.24
CA LYS A 60 -26.88 22.93 6.38
C LYS A 60 -26.09 22.05 7.35
N GLU A 61 -26.55 20.82 7.53
CA GLU A 61 -26.02 19.83 8.46
C GLU A 61 -24.56 19.48 8.20
N GLN A 62 -24.07 19.64 6.96
CA GLN A 62 -22.66 19.40 6.60
C GLN A 62 -21.69 20.46 7.15
N TYR A 63 -22.22 21.58 7.62
CA TYR A 63 -21.44 22.73 8.10
C TYR A 63 -21.67 23.02 9.59
N MET A 64 -22.50 22.22 10.26
CA MET A 64 -22.67 22.33 11.70
C MET A 64 -21.47 21.68 12.40
N VAL A 65 -20.81 22.41 13.27
CA VAL A 65 -19.70 21.94 14.11
C VAL A 65 -19.99 22.28 15.55
N LYS A 66 -19.46 21.53 16.52
CA LYS A 66 -19.53 21.92 17.93
C LYS A 66 -18.33 22.78 18.30
N ILE A 67 -18.57 23.90 18.97
CA ILE A 67 -17.52 24.83 19.44
C ILE A 67 -17.63 25.09 20.93
N TYR A 68 -16.51 25.47 21.56
CA TYR A 68 -16.52 26.11 22.87
C TYR A 68 -17.00 27.55 22.69
N GLN A 69 -18.16 27.86 23.26
CA GLN A 69 -18.81 29.15 23.07
C GLN A 69 -17.90 30.29 23.54
N GLY A 70 -17.65 31.26 22.65
CA GLY A 70 -16.91 32.48 22.95
C GLY A 70 -15.38 32.35 22.93
N VAL A 71 -14.84 31.15 22.68
CA VAL A 71 -13.39 30.93 22.64
C VAL A 71 -12.86 31.20 21.23
N THR A 72 -12.16 32.31 21.07
CA THR A 72 -11.55 32.74 19.81
C THR A 72 -10.03 32.77 19.86
N ASP A 73 -9.42 32.80 21.05
CA ASP A 73 -7.97 32.72 21.23
C ASP A 73 -7.47 31.29 21.02
N GLN A 74 -6.43 31.13 20.20
CA GLN A 74 -5.90 29.82 19.86
C GLN A 74 -5.25 29.11 21.05
N LYS A 75 -4.61 29.85 21.96
CA LYS A 75 -3.92 29.27 23.12
C LYS A 75 -4.93 28.83 24.17
N GLU A 76 -5.95 29.65 24.45
CA GLU A 76 -7.08 29.29 25.30
C GLU A 76 -7.81 28.06 24.74
N CYS A 77 -8.09 28.05 23.43
CA CYS A 77 -8.71 26.90 22.78
C CYS A 77 -7.93 25.60 23.00
N ARG A 78 -6.61 25.64 22.84
CA ARG A 78 -5.73 24.48 23.10
C ARG A 78 -5.73 24.09 24.59
N GLN A 79 -5.76 25.04 25.51
CA GLN A 79 -5.83 24.77 26.95
C GLN A 79 -7.13 24.08 27.38
N LEU A 80 -8.24 24.37 26.68
CA LEU A 80 -9.54 23.73 26.89
C LEU A 80 -9.64 22.34 26.23
N GLY A 81 -8.62 21.96 25.43
CA GLY A 81 -8.62 20.75 24.62
C GLY A 81 -9.51 20.84 23.39
N GLY A 82 -9.70 22.04 22.83
CA GLY A 82 -10.35 22.25 21.54
C GLY A 82 -9.33 22.44 20.41
N THR A 83 -9.81 22.43 19.16
CA THR A 83 -8.99 22.69 17.97
C THR A 83 -9.26 24.10 17.45
N PRO A 84 -8.25 25.01 17.43
CA PRO A 84 -8.42 26.32 16.82
C PRO A 84 -8.69 26.17 15.33
N TYR A 85 -9.69 26.88 14.83
CA TYR A 85 -10.06 26.85 13.42
C TYR A 85 -10.39 28.25 12.92
N THR A 86 -9.85 28.59 11.75
CA THR A 86 -10.13 29.85 11.07
C THR A 86 -10.87 29.55 9.77
N TYR A 87 -11.97 30.26 9.54
CA TYR A 87 -12.65 30.24 8.25
C TYR A 87 -12.93 31.65 7.76
N TYR A 88 -13.03 31.79 6.44
CA TYR A 88 -13.18 33.06 5.74
C TYR A 88 -14.56 33.14 5.08
N GLY A 89 -15.34 34.14 5.50
CA GLY A 89 -16.60 34.55 4.86
C GLY A 89 -16.54 36.04 4.49
N TRP A 90 -17.50 36.84 4.94
CA TRP A 90 -17.41 38.32 4.91
C TRP A 90 -16.31 38.90 5.81
N GLY A 91 -15.66 38.05 6.58
CA GLY A 91 -14.55 38.36 7.47
C GLY A 91 -13.81 37.10 7.83
N GLU A 92 -12.75 37.26 8.61
CA GLU A 92 -12.01 36.19 9.24
C GLU A 92 -12.66 35.85 10.58
N TYR A 93 -13.01 34.58 10.77
CA TYR A 93 -13.64 34.10 12.00
C TYR A 93 -12.74 33.05 12.66
N HIS A 94 -12.38 33.28 13.92
CA HIS A 94 -11.67 32.30 14.74
C HIS A 94 -12.65 31.63 15.68
N ILE A 95 -12.71 30.31 15.64
CA ILE A 95 -13.55 29.49 16.51
C ILE A 95 -12.71 28.40 17.16
N CYS A 96 -13.17 27.90 18.31
CA CYS A 96 -12.57 26.76 18.97
C CYS A 96 -13.48 25.55 18.86
N LEU A 97 -13.14 24.59 18.00
CA LEU A 97 -13.91 23.35 17.84
C LEU A 97 -13.85 22.55 19.16
N ALA A 98 -15.02 22.29 19.75
CA ALA A 98 -15.17 21.57 21.02
C ALA A 98 -15.30 20.06 20.85
N GLU A 99 -15.83 19.62 19.71
CA GLU A 99 -15.69 18.23 19.32
C GLU A 99 -14.26 18.04 18.84
N ASN A 100 -13.51 17.25 19.61
CA ASN A 100 -12.25 16.66 19.18
C ASN A 100 -12.47 16.14 17.76
N LYS A 101 -11.73 16.70 16.78
CA LYS A 101 -11.53 16.02 15.49
C LYS A 101 -10.87 14.68 15.80
N GLY A 102 -11.71 13.69 16.05
CA GLY A 102 -11.40 12.31 16.40
C GLY A 102 -10.68 12.17 17.73
N SER A 103 -11.41 11.96 18.84
CA SER A 103 -10.80 11.12 19.87
C SER A 103 -10.34 9.83 19.17
N SER A 104 -9.13 9.36 19.46
CA SER A 104 -8.60 8.10 18.88
C SER A 104 -9.54 6.88 18.98
N ALA A 105 -10.63 6.97 19.75
CA ALA A 105 -11.71 5.99 19.78
C ALA A 105 -12.45 5.81 18.44
N THR A 106 -12.50 6.83 17.56
CA THR A 106 -13.16 6.72 16.24
C THR A 106 -12.19 6.49 15.08
N TRP A 107 -10.89 6.39 15.36
CA TRP A 107 -9.89 6.17 14.33
C TRP A 107 -10.01 4.78 13.72
N GLN A 108 -9.75 4.72 12.41
CA GLN A 108 -9.69 3.46 11.68
C GLN A 108 -8.35 2.78 11.93
N THR A 109 -8.32 1.45 11.85
CA THR A 109 -7.10 0.66 12.04
C THR A 109 -6.67 0.06 10.71
N TYR A 110 -5.42 0.33 10.31
CA TYR A 110 -4.77 -0.30 9.18
C TYR A 110 -3.78 -1.35 9.68
N GLN A 111 -3.87 -2.56 9.15
CA GLN A 111 -2.94 -3.65 9.42
C GLN A 111 -2.21 -4.00 8.14
N ASN A 112 -0.88 -3.99 8.20
CA ASN A 112 -0.04 -4.45 7.11
C ASN A 112 0.66 -5.75 7.54
N GLN A 113 0.14 -6.87 7.05
CA GLN A 113 0.70 -8.20 7.35
C GLN A 113 2.08 -8.39 6.73
N LYS A 114 2.32 -7.82 5.54
CA LYS A 114 3.59 -7.91 4.81
C LYS A 114 4.76 -7.30 5.58
N TYR A 115 4.55 -6.12 6.15
CA TYR A 115 5.57 -5.40 6.90
C TYR A 115 5.48 -5.61 8.42
N GLY A 116 4.42 -6.26 8.92
CA GLY A 116 4.26 -6.65 10.31
C GLY A 116 3.96 -5.49 11.24
N PHE A 117 3.05 -4.61 10.84
CA PHE A 117 2.62 -3.50 11.69
C PHE A 117 1.13 -3.25 11.62
N GLU A 118 0.64 -2.56 12.64
CA GLU A 118 -0.67 -1.96 12.71
C GLU A 118 -0.51 -0.49 13.08
N ILE A 119 -1.32 0.39 12.47
CA ILE A 119 -1.39 1.79 12.84
C ILE A 119 -2.82 2.28 12.69
N LYS A 120 -3.24 3.21 13.56
CA LYS A 120 -4.53 3.87 13.44
C LYS A 120 -4.41 5.17 12.68
N TYR A 121 -5.47 5.59 12.01
CA TYR A 121 -5.53 6.87 11.30
C TYR A 121 -6.93 7.51 11.42
N PRO A 122 -7.07 8.84 11.22
CA PRO A 122 -8.30 9.56 11.54
C PRO A 122 -9.50 9.09 10.71
N GLN A 123 -10.70 9.21 11.27
CA GLN A 123 -11.92 8.91 10.53
C GLN A 123 -12.07 9.83 9.31
N GLY A 124 -12.50 9.27 8.17
CA GLY A 124 -12.66 10.00 6.91
C GLY A 124 -11.37 10.11 6.09
N TRP A 125 -10.21 9.76 6.66
CA TRP A 125 -8.99 9.51 5.89
C TRP A 125 -9.05 8.12 5.26
N GLN A 126 -8.15 7.86 4.33
CA GLN A 126 -8.00 6.59 3.61
C GLN A 126 -6.53 6.23 3.49
N MET A 127 -6.26 4.94 3.33
CA MET A 127 -4.97 4.47 2.81
C MET A 127 -4.95 4.78 1.29
N LEU A 128 -3.98 5.57 0.86
CA LEU A 128 -3.92 6.11 -0.50
C LEU A 128 -3.07 5.24 -1.42
N LEU A 129 -1.87 4.87 -0.98
CA LEU A 129 -0.95 4.03 -1.72
C LEU A 129 -0.19 3.06 -0.81
N GLU A 130 0.01 1.86 -1.35
CA GLU A 130 1.02 0.91 -0.90
C GLU A 130 1.97 0.67 -2.08
N MET A 131 3.21 1.14 -1.96
CA MET A 131 4.23 0.98 -3.01
C MET A 131 5.28 -0.03 -2.56
N ASP A 132 5.33 -1.15 -3.26
CA ASP A 132 6.26 -2.24 -2.96
C ASP A 132 7.72 -1.85 -3.20
N ASP A 133 7.99 -1.13 -4.29
CA ASP A 133 9.34 -0.76 -4.70
C ASP A 133 10.07 0.13 -3.69
N ILE A 134 9.32 0.93 -2.94
CA ILE A 134 9.86 1.85 -1.91
C ILE A 134 9.38 1.52 -0.50
N SER A 135 8.66 0.40 -0.32
CA SER A 135 8.14 -0.07 0.96
C SER A 135 7.49 1.05 1.78
N ARG A 136 6.49 1.71 1.18
CA ARG A 136 5.80 2.90 1.73
C ARG A 136 4.29 2.67 1.79
N VAL A 137 3.69 3.08 2.90
CA VAL A 137 2.24 3.22 3.05
C VAL A 137 1.90 4.68 3.35
N SER A 138 0.88 5.23 2.68
CA SER A 138 0.44 6.62 2.88
C SER A 138 -1.03 6.75 3.26
N PHE A 139 -1.32 7.79 4.05
CA PHE A 139 -2.63 8.07 4.62
C PHE A 139 -3.03 9.51 4.35
N GLY A 140 -4.31 9.73 4.04
CA GLY A 140 -4.79 11.07 3.71
C GLY A 140 -6.28 11.24 3.50
N GLN A 141 -6.73 12.50 3.39
CA GLN A 141 -8.14 12.85 3.16
C GLN A 141 -8.56 12.76 1.70
N THR A 142 -7.64 13.03 0.77
CA THR A 142 -7.99 13.20 -0.65
C THR A 142 -7.44 12.07 -1.51
N LYS A 143 -8.30 11.49 -2.36
CA LYS A 143 -7.91 10.50 -3.39
C LYS A 143 -7.22 11.13 -4.61
N ASN A 144 -7.22 12.45 -4.72
CA ASN A 144 -6.71 13.14 -5.90
C ASN A 144 -5.19 13.16 -5.84
N ILE A 145 -4.58 12.07 -6.30
CA ILE A 145 -3.20 12.06 -6.80
C ILE A 145 -3.20 12.99 -8.01
N GLY A 146 -3.08 14.30 -7.77
CA GLY A 146 -2.94 15.27 -8.84
C GLY A 146 -1.71 14.97 -9.69
N SER A 147 -1.59 15.61 -10.85
CA SER A 147 -0.42 15.52 -11.73
C SER A 147 0.93 15.87 -11.07
N ASN A 148 0.90 16.40 -9.84
CA ASN A 148 2.06 16.73 -9.02
C ASN A 148 2.42 15.65 -7.98
N GLY A 149 1.76 14.47 -8.00
CA GLY A 149 2.10 13.35 -7.11
C GLY A 149 1.72 13.61 -5.66
N TYR A 150 0.44 13.92 -5.41
CA TYR A 150 -0.03 13.96 -4.03
C TYR A 150 -0.05 12.55 -3.46
N ASP A 151 0.97 12.25 -2.66
CA ASP A 151 1.20 10.90 -2.17
C ASP A 151 0.60 10.65 -0.77
N GLY A 152 0.08 11.69 -0.11
CA GLY A 152 -0.56 11.62 1.21
C GLY A 152 -0.06 12.69 2.20
N GLU A 153 -0.71 12.75 3.35
CA GLU A 153 -0.37 13.64 4.46
C GLU A 153 0.62 12.95 5.40
N TRP A 154 0.34 11.71 5.76
CA TRP A 154 1.13 10.92 6.71
C TRP A 154 1.61 9.62 6.09
N PHE A 155 2.77 9.17 6.54
CA PHE A 155 3.48 8.06 5.91
C PHE A 155 4.04 7.09 6.94
N VAL A 156 4.11 5.83 6.55
CA VAL A 156 4.95 4.80 7.18
C VAL A 156 5.90 4.27 6.12
N PHE A 157 7.19 4.54 6.26
CA PHE A 157 8.24 3.97 5.43
C PHE A 157 8.91 2.81 6.16
N ILE A 158 9.31 1.79 5.40
CA ILE A 158 9.97 0.60 5.93
C ILE A 158 11.29 0.40 5.19
N TYR A 159 12.39 0.42 5.93
CA TYR A 159 13.74 0.19 5.38
C TYR A 159 14.38 -1.05 6.01
N ASN A 160 15.27 -1.71 5.26
CA ASN A 160 16.14 -2.75 5.80
C ASN A 160 17.39 -2.12 6.44
N GLN A 161 17.71 -2.49 7.69
CA GLN A 161 18.89 -1.98 8.41
C GLN A 161 20.22 -2.31 7.72
N SER A 162 20.25 -3.35 6.89
CA SER A 162 21.44 -3.68 6.07
C SER A 162 21.67 -2.70 4.91
N GLN A 163 20.64 -1.95 4.50
CA GLN A 163 20.70 -1.02 3.36
C GLN A 163 20.83 0.44 3.80
N LYS A 164 20.16 0.82 4.90
CA LYS A 164 20.11 2.19 5.41
C LYS A 164 20.20 2.19 6.93
N THR A 165 20.83 3.21 7.49
CA THR A 165 20.87 3.47 8.94
C THR A 165 19.93 4.62 9.30
N VAL A 166 19.50 4.69 10.56
CA VAL A 166 18.68 5.81 11.07
C VAL A 166 19.38 7.16 10.81
N GLU A 167 20.68 7.26 11.06
CA GLU A 167 21.44 8.51 10.82
C GLU A 167 21.47 8.92 9.34
N ALA A 168 21.60 7.96 8.41
CA ALA A 168 21.55 8.27 6.99
C ALA A 168 20.18 8.83 6.61
N LEU A 169 19.10 8.25 7.14
CA LEU A 169 17.74 8.74 6.89
C LEU A 169 17.50 10.12 7.51
N ILE A 170 17.99 10.39 8.71
CA ILE A 170 17.89 11.72 9.36
C ILE A 170 18.65 12.77 8.55
N LYS A 171 19.83 12.43 8.01
CA LYS A 171 20.61 13.33 7.17
C LYS A 171 19.83 13.73 5.91
N ASP A 172 19.11 12.78 5.30
CA ASP A 172 18.30 13.03 4.11
C ASP A 172 17.07 13.93 4.41
N MET A 173 16.57 13.97 5.67
CA MET A 173 15.44 14.83 6.06
C MET A 173 15.81 16.32 5.97
N GLY A 174 15.22 17.04 5.01
CA GLY A 174 15.41 18.49 4.91
C GLY A 174 16.78 18.91 4.36
N ASP A 175 17.52 18.01 3.71
CA ASP A 175 18.85 18.28 3.16
C ASP A 175 18.86 19.45 2.15
N GLN A 176 17.72 19.68 1.47
CA GLN A 176 17.55 20.80 0.55
C GLN A 176 17.74 22.19 1.20
N PHE A 177 17.69 22.28 2.53
CA PHE A 177 17.85 23.53 3.27
C PHE A 177 19.30 23.79 3.73
N GLY A 178 20.22 22.84 3.55
CA GLY A 178 21.64 23.00 3.90
C GLY A 178 21.85 23.60 5.30
N GLU A 179 22.53 24.74 5.38
CA GLU A 179 22.85 25.43 6.65
C GLU A 179 21.62 26.02 7.38
N GLN A 180 20.48 26.14 6.71
CA GLN A 180 19.23 26.64 7.31
C GLN A 180 18.45 25.55 8.05
N ARG A 181 18.80 24.29 7.80
CA ARG A 181 18.24 23.12 8.47
C ARG A 181 18.49 23.21 9.97
N ARG A 182 17.46 22.99 10.76
CA ARG A 182 17.53 22.85 12.22
C ARG A 182 16.96 21.51 12.59
N GLU A 183 17.59 20.83 13.53
CA GLU A 183 17.25 19.48 13.91
C GLU A 183 17.09 19.38 15.43
N LYS A 184 16.02 18.73 15.88
CA LYS A 184 15.78 18.40 17.27
C LYS A 184 15.52 16.89 17.37
N ARG A 185 16.14 16.25 18.36
CA ARG A 185 16.03 14.80 18.63
C ARG A 185 15.49 14.54 20.03
N GLU A 186 14.58 13.59 20.14
CA GLU A 186 13.94 13.20 21.40
C GLU A 186 13.77 11.68 21.46
N ASN A 187 14.35 11.03 22.47
CA ASN A 187 14.10 9.61 22.72
C ASN A 187 12.71 9.47 23.36
N ILE A 188 11.86 8.64 22.78
CA ILE A 188 10.49 8.40 23.24
C ILE A 188 10.20 6.91 23.29
N ILE A 189 9.06 6.54 23.89
CA ILE A 189 8.54 5.16 23.89
C ILE A 189 7.20 5.16 23.17
N VAL A 190 7.07 4.30 22.15
CA VAL A 190 5.84 4.13 21.36
C VAL A 190 5.30 2.73 21.61
N ASN A 191 4.21 2.60 22.36
CA ASN A 191 3.61 1.30 22.71
C ASN A 191 4.63 0.27 23.27
N GLY A 192 5.56 0.74 24.11
CA GLY A 192 6.61 -0.09 24.71
C GLY A 192 7.85 -0.29 23.84
N LEU A 193 7.87 0.24 22.61
CA LEU A 193 9.01 0.19 21.71
C LEU A 193 9.90 1.44 21.91
N PRO A 194 11.23 1.27 22.03
CA PRO A 194 12.14 2.41 22.01
C PRO A 194 12.12 3.06 20.64
N ALA A 195 12.00 4.38 20.61
CA ALA A 195 11.92 5.15 19.37
C ALA A 195 12.68 6.48 19.48
N LEU A 196 13.07 7.01 18.32
CA LEU A 196 13.69 8.33 18.19
C LEU A 196 12.75 9.24 17.41
N LYS A 197 12.23 10.28 18.05
CA LYS A 197 11.51 11.37 17.37
C LYS A 197 12.51 12.41 16.90
N VAL A 198 12.45 12.75 15.62
CA VAL A 198 13.27 13.79 15.00
C VAL A 198 12.36 14.83 14.39
N THR A 199 12.60 16.08 14.73
CA THR A 199 11.93 17.23 14.11
C THR A 199 12.97 18.06 13.36
N VAL A 200 12.75 18.23 12.07
CA VAL A 200 13.55 19.08 11.20
C VAL A 200 12.72 20.29 10.79
N THR A 201 13.29 21.48 10.95
CA THR A 201 12.69 22.76 10.54
C THR A 201 13.70 23.57 9.71
N THR A 202 13.24 24.67 9.12
CA THR A 202 14.08 25.63 8.42
C THR A 202 13.68 27.05 8.79
N ILE A 203 14.65 27.97 8.84
CA ILE A 203 14.38 29.39 9.10
C ILE A 203 13.69 30.08 7.92
N THR A 204 13.79 29.51 6.71
CA THR A 204 13.29 30.15 5.47
C THR A 204 11.81 29.89 5.25
N ILE A 205 11.29 28.77 5.76
CA ILE A 205 9.88 28.38 5.65
C ILE A 205 9.41 27.94 7.04
N PRO A 206 8.98 28.88 7.91
CA PRO A 206 8.66 28.58 9.31
C PRO A 206 7.59 27.51 9.50
N ASP A 207 6.66 27.39 8.55
CA ASP A 207 5.57 26.40 8.59
C ASP A 207 5.99 25.02 8.08
N TRP A 208 7.20 24.89 7.53
CA TRP A 208 7.75 23.60 7.13
C TRP A 208 8.33 22.89 8.35
N ILE A 209 7.57 21.93 8.87
CA ILE A 209 7.91 21.18 10.07
C ILE A 209 7.85 19.69 9.73
N TYR A 210 9.03 19.09 9.51
CA TYR A 210 9.16 17.67 9.22
C TYR A 210 9.45 16.87 10.48
N GLN A 211 8.44 16.17 10.97
CA GLN A 211 8.52 15.24 12.08
C GLN A 211 8.54 13.79 11.59
N SER A 212 9.50 13.02 12.09
CA SER A 212 9.58 11.58 11.89
C SER A 212 9.85 10.86 13.20
N VAL A 213 9.24 9.68 13.37
CA VAL A 213 9.51 8.76 14.47
C VAL A 213 10.15 7.50 13.90
N PHE A 214 11.35 7.21 14.37
CA PHE A 214 12.16 6.07 13.95
C PHE A 214 12.07 4.95 14.99
N ILE A 215 11.68 3.75 14.53
CA ILE A 215 11.61 2.54 15.35
C ILE A 215 12.44 1.46 14.70
N GLU A 216 13.44 0.95 15.42
CA GLU A 216 14.32 -0.13 14.97
C GLU A 216 13.88 -1.46 15.58
N GLN A 217 13.43 -2.41 14.76
CA GLN A 217 12.99 -3.72 15.23
C GLN A 217 13.22 -4.79 14.17
N ALA A 218 13.73 -5.95 14.59
CA ALA A 218 13.87 -7.15 13.76
C ALA A 218 14.56 -6.91 12.39
N GLY A 219 15.65 -6.13 12.38
CA GLY A 219 16.40 -5.84 11.15
C GLY A 219 15.75 -4.78 10.23
N LYS A 220 14.66 -4.15 10.66
CA LYS A 220 13.95 -3.10 9.92
C LYS A 220 13.98 -1.77 10.66
N ILE A 221 13.86 -0.68 9.89
CA ILE A 221 13.63 0.67 10.37
C ILE A 221 12.25 1.11 9.89
N TYR A 222 11.34 1.35 10.82
CA TYR A 222 10.04 1.96 10.54
C TYR A 222 10.16 3.47 10.76
N VAL A 223 9.78 4.26 9.75
CA VAL A 223 9.78 5.72 9.80
C VAL A 223 8.36 6.23 9.64
N ILE A 224 7.78 6.73 10.72
CA ILE A 224 6.44 7.29 10.73
C ILE A 224 6.57 8.80 10.57
N SER A 225 5.99 9.39 9.53
CA SER A 225 6.27 10.77 9.08
C SER A 225 4.99 11.58 8.89
N ASN A 226 5.07 12.88 9.20
CA ASN A 226 3.97 13.85 9.02
C ASN A 226 3.97 14.55 7.64
N GLY A 227 4.80 14.09 6.69
CA GLY A 227 4.85 14.69 5.35
C GLY A 227 5.37 16.13 5.32
N ALA A 228 6.07 16.57 6.37
CA ALA A 228 6.54 17.95 6.53
C ALA A 228 5.45 19.03 6.66
N VAL A 229 4.25 18.63 7.09
CA VAL A 229 3.15 19.53 7.42
C VAL A 229 2.81 19.38 8.90
N ALA A 230 2.92 20.46 9.66
CA ALA A 230 2.58 20.45 11.08
C ALA A 230 1.13 20.02 11.29
N ASN A 231 0.92 19.05 12.20
CA ASN A 231 -0.41 18.56 12.51
C ASN A 231 -0.46 18.08 13.97
N ASP A 232 -1.36 18.67 14.75
CA ASP A 232 -1.49 18.40 16.19
C ASP A 232 -1.93 16.94 16.48
N LEU A 233 -2.52 16.24 15.51
CA LEU A 233 -2.92 14.83 15.62
C LEU A 233 -1.81 13.83 15.26
N PHE A 234 -0.66 14.30 14.77
CA PHE A 234 0.44 13.42 14.39
C PHE A 234 0.99 12.63 15.58
N ASP A 235 0.96 13.23 16.78
CA ASP A 235 1.35 12.56 18.01
C ASP A 235 0.44 11.36 18.32
N GLU A 236 -0.87 11.47 18.11
CA GLU A 236 -1.79 10.33 18.26
C GLU A 236 -1.54 9.26 17.19
N PHE A 237 -1.14 9.67 15.98
CA PHE A 237 -0.86 8.78 14.87
C PHE A 237 0.31 7.84 15.14
N TYR A 238 1.51 8.37 15.39
CA TYR A 238 2.64 7.48 15.66
C TYR A 238 2.48 6.75 16.99
N ASN A 239 1.82 7.32 18.00
CA ASN A 239 1.56 6.61 19.27
C ASN A 239 0.58 5.44 19.11
N SER A 240 -0.17 5.39 18.02
CA SER A 240 -1.02 4.23 17.71
C SER A 240 -0.26 3.08 17.04
N PHE A 241 0.98 3.31 16.58
CA PHE A 241 1.77 2.33 15.86
C PHE A 241 2.15 1.15 16.75
N LYS A 242 1.89 -0.06 16.26
CA LYS A 242 2.25 -1.31 16.91
C LYS A 242 2.93 -2.20 15.90
N ILE A 243 4.00 -2.83 16.35
CA ILE A 243 4.55 -3.97 15.62
C ILE A 243 3.65 -5.15 15.97
N THR A 244 2.89 -5.60 14.99
CA THR A 244 2.21 -6.88 15.13
C THR A 244 3.31 -7.93 15.06
N SER A 245 3.21 -8.97 15.89
CA SER A 245 4.11 -10.11 15.75
C SER A 245 4.03 -10.51 14.29
N ILE A 246 5.15 -10.34 13.56
CA ILE A 246 5.29 -10.97 12.26
C ILE A 246 5.13 -12.44 12.63
N THR A 247 3.97 -13.02 12.31
CA THR A 247 3.78 -14.47 12.37
C THR A 247 5.06 -15.04 11.79
N ALA A 248 5.82 -15.79 12.61
CA ALA A 248 7.24 -16.07 12.43
C ALA A 248 7.65 -15.97 10.97
N ALA A 249 8.61 -15.06 10.66
CA ALA A 249 9.02 -14.68 9.30
C ALA A 249 8.63 -15.77 8.30
N PRO A 250 7.71 -15.46 7.36
CA PRO A 250 7.00 -16.48 6.61
C PRO A 250 8.00 -17.51 6.16
N SER A 251 7.74 -18.79 6.47
CA SER A 251 8.71 -19.85 6.27
C SER A 251 9.24 -19.71 4.86
N VAL A 252 10.50 -19.31 4.73
CA VAL A 252 11.08 -19.05 3.42
C VAL A 252 11.11 -20.41 2.74
N LYS A 253 10.16 -20.63 1.84
CA LYS A 253 10.12 -21.83 1.05
C LYS A 253 11.00 -21.58 -0.15
N THR A 254 11.81 -22.58 -0.39
CA THR A 254 12.80 -22.59 -1.42
C THR A 254 12.13 -23.02 -2.73
N LEU A 255 11.98 -22.10 -3.68
CA LEU A 255 11.48 -22.44 -5.01
C LEU A 255 12.61 -23.05 -5.83
N THR A 256 12.38 -24.25 -6.35
CA THR A 256 13.35 -25.00 -7.15
C THR A 256 12.84 -25.18 -8.57
N TYR A 257 13.64 -24.77 -9.56
CA TYR A 257 13.31 -24.87 -10.99
C TYR A 257 14.54 -25.29 -11.81
N LEU A 258 14.33 -25.68 -13.07
CA LEU A 258 15.37 -26.04 -14.03
C LEU A 258 15.50 -24.94 -15.08
N VAL A 259 16.74 -24.70 -15.53
CA VAL A 259 17.05 -23.82 -16.65
C VAL A 259 17.98 -24.54 -17.64
N SER A 260 18.05 -24.05 -18.87
CA SER A 260 19.09 -24.46 -19.82
C SER A 260 20.39 -23.68 -19.60
N ASN A 261 21.54 -24.34 -19.79
CA ASN A 261 22.83 -23.66 -19.88
C ASN A 261 23.23 -23.38 -21.35
N GLU A 262 22.41 -23.79 -22.31
CA GLU A 262 22.67 -23.61 -23.73
C GLU A 262 21.99 -22.34 -24.24
N ALA A 263 22.62 -21.69 -25.24
CA ALA A 263 22.03 -20.50 -25.85
C ALA A 263 20.78 -20.87 -26.65
N GLU A 264 19.67 -20.19 -26.37
CA GLU A 264 18.38 -20.40 -27.05
C GLU A 264 18.51 -20.34 -28.57
N ALA A 265 19.30 -19.41 -29.11
CA ALA A 265 19.53 -19.22 -30.55
C ALA A 265 20.16 -20.45 -31.25
N LYS A 266 20.69 -21.42 -30.52
CA LYS A 266 21.16 -22.69 -31.08
C LYS A 266 19.97 -23.55 -31.57
N TYR A 267 18.82 -23.44 -30.93
CA TYR A 267 17.63 -24.25 -31.19
C TYR A 267 16.45 -23.45 -31.75
N CYS A 268 16.41 -22.16 -31.45
CA CYS A 268 15.29 -21.26 -31.73
C CYS A 268 15.82 -19.97 -32.39
N ASN A 269 16.03 -19.99 -33.70
CA ASN A 269 16.59 -18.86 -34.47
C ASN A 269 15.79 -18.49 -35.73
N GLY A 270 14.58 -19.02 -35.86
CA GLY A 270 13.69 -18.75 -36.99
C GLY A 270 13.97 -19.58 -38.24
N ALA A 271 15.22 -20.01 -38.47
CA ALA A 271 15.56 -21.01 -39.48
C ALA A 271 15.42 -22.44 -38.92
N ASP A 272 15.75 -22.60 -37.63
CA ASP A 272 15.57 -23.80 -36.84
C ASP A 272 14.73 -23.46 -35.60
N MET A 273 13.73 -24.30 -35.33
CA MET A 273 12.68 -24.11 -34.32
C MET A 273 12.50 -25.41 -33.53
N ASP A 274 13.62 -25.98 -33.08
CA ASP A 274 13.71 -27.27 -32.39
C ASP A 274 13.42 -27.13 -30.89
N SER A 275 12.16 -26.86 -30.54
CA SER A 275 11.71 -26.78 -29.15
C SER A 275 11.97 -28.07 -28.36
N ASP A 276 11.92 -29.24 -29.00
CA ASP A 276 12.18 -30.53 -28.33
C ASP A 276 13.66 -30.74 -28.04
N GLY A 277 14.54 -30.30 -28.95
CA GLY A 277 15.97 -30.23 -28.72
C GLY A 277 16.30 -29.30 -27.58
N PHE A 278 15.73 -28.08 -27.57
CA PHE A 278 15.91 -27.14 -26.47
C PHE A 278 15.41 -27.72 -25.14
N ARG A 279 14.22 -28.35 -25.12
CA ARG A 279 13.65 -28.98 -23.92
C ARG A 279 14.61 -29.92 -23.20
N LYS A 280 15.38 -30.71 -23.96
CA LYS A 280 16.35 -31.68 -23.42
C LYS A 280 17.53 -31.02 -22.70
N THR A 281 17.79 -29.74 -22.96
CA THR A 281 18.89 -28.99 -22.34
C THR A 281 18.53 -28.42 -20.95
N ILE A 282 17.24 -28.37 -20.61
CA ILE A 282 16.69 -27.78 -19.38
C ILE A 282 16.91 -28.73 -18.20
N THR A 283 18.11 -28.68 -17.63
CA THR A 283 18.59 -29.67 -16.65
C THR A 283 19.28 -29.05 -15.44
N THR A 284 19.65 -27.78 -15.49
CA THR A 284 20.35 -27.11 -14.40
C THR A 284 19.38 -26.67 -13.33
N GLN A 285 19.48 -27.26 -12.14
CA GLN A 285 18.65 -26.89 -11.02
C GLN A 285 19.11 -25.56 -10.41
N ILE A 286 18.18 -24.61 -10.31
CA ILE A 286 18.33 -23.34 -9.63
C ILE A 286 17.36 -23.29 -8.45
N THR A 287 17.80 -22.62 -7.41
CA THR A 287 17.07 -22.45 -6.17
C THR A 287 16.97 -20.95 -5.86
N THR A 288 15.76 -20.48 -5.56
CA THR A 288 15.53 -19.10 -5.12
C THR A 288 14.65 -19.07 -3.89
N ASP A 289 14.93 -18.11 -3.00
CA ASP A 289 14.09 -17.85 -1.84
C ASP A 289 12.87 -17.04 -2.28
N THR A 290 11.69 -17.56 -1.99
CA THR A 290 10.44 -16.83 -2.25
C THR A 290 9.58 -16.77 -0.98
N PRO A 291 8.86 -15.66 -0.78
CA PRO A 291 7.87 -15.57 0.30
C PRO A 291 6.64 -16.42 -0.09
N ILE A 292 6.69 -17.75 0.11
CA ILE A 292 5.66 -18.72 -0.33
C ILE A 292 4.73 -19.19 0.81
N ASP A 293 4.58 -18.45 1.90
CA ASP A 293 3.60 -18.86 2.89
C ASP A 293 2.19 -18.69 2.32
N ASN A 294 1.48 -19.82 2.23
CA ASN A 294 0.11 -19.95 1.76
C ASN A 294 -0.16 -19.58 0.29
N MET A 295 0.84 -19.61 -0.61
CA MET A 295 0.52 -19.50 -2.04
C MET A 295 -0.41 -20.63 -2.47
N THR A 296 -1.43 -20.27 -3.23
CA THR A 296 -2.19 -21.19 -4.04
C THR A 296 -1.26 -21.88 -5.05
N ILE A 297 -1.66 -23.05 -5.55
CA ILE A 297 -0.89 -23.76 -6.58
C ILE A 297 -0.73 -22.90 -7.86
N THR A 298 -1.71 -22.03 -8.14
CA THR A 298 -1.67 -21.07 -9.25
C THR A 298 -0.59 -20.02 -9.06
N GLU A 299 -0.50 -19.41 -7.88
CA GLU A 299 0.55 -18.44 -7.56
C GLU A 299 1.94 -19.10 -7.61
N LEU A 300 2.06 -20.33 -7.08
CA LEU A 300 3.30 -21.10 -7.15
C LEU A 300 3.70 -21.39 -8.60
N ALA A 301 2.75 -21.79 -9.45
CA ALA A 301 2.97 -22.00 -10.87
C ALA A 301 3.45 -20.73 -11.59
N LYS A 302 2.81 -19.59 -11.32
CA LYS A 302 3.22 -18.30 -11.91
C LYS A 302 4.62 -17.88 -11.44
N ALA A 303 4.91 -17.99 -10.14
CA ALA A 303 6.23 -17.68 -9.59
C ALA A 303 7.33 -18.58 -10.18
N THR A 304 7.03 -19.87 -10.35
CA THR A 304 7.95 -20.86 -10.95
C THR A 304 8.32 -20.49 -12.38
N VAL A 305 7.32 -20.18 -13.21
CA VAL A 305 7.52 -19.83 -14.61
C VAL A 305 8.28 -18.52 -14.77
N VAL A 306 7.95 -17.50 -13.97
CA VAL A 306 8.66 -16.21 -13.99
C VAL A 306 10.13 -16.37 -13.54
N ALA A 307 10.40 -17.22 -12.55
CA ALA A 307 11.76 -17.47 -12.09
C ALA A 307 12.59 -18.29 -13.08
N ALA A 308 11.96 -19.24 -13.80
CA ALA A 308 12.63 -20.14 -14.73
C ALA A 308 12.96 -19.53 -16.09
N THR A 309 12.37 -18.39 -16.43
CA THR A 309 12.47 -17.78 -17.76
C THR A 309 13.21 -16.45 -17.71
N THR A 310 13.73 -16.00 -18.85
CA THR A 310 14.44 -14.71 -18.95
C THR A 310 13.96 -13.87 -20.13
N GLY A 311 14.39 -12.60 -20.17
CA GLY A 311 14.14 -11.69 -21.30
C GLY A 311 12.66 -11.53 -21.64
N MET A 312 12.34 -11.60 -22.93
CA MET A 312 10.96 -11.40 -23.42
C MET A 312 9.98 -12.46 -22.91
N CYS A 313 10.43 -13.71 -22.76
CA CYS A 313 9.61 -14.80 -22.22
C CYS A 313 9.15 -14.47 -20.80
N GLN A 314 10.06 -14.02 -19.94
CA GLN A 314 9.74 -13.60 -18.57
C GLN A 314 8.73 -12.44 -18.53
N GLU A 315 8.93 -11.41 -19.36
CA GLU A 315 8.06 -10.23 -19.39
C GLU A 315 6.63 -10.58 -19.84
N VAL A 316 6.50 -11.41 -20.87
CA VAL A 316 5.20 -11.90 -21.33
C VAL A 316 4.51 -12.70 -20.21
N LEU A 317 5.24 -13.55 -19.50
CA LEU A 317 4.67 -14.43 -18.47
C LEU A 317 4.30 -13.73 -17.17
N LYS A 318 4.95 -12.59 -16.86
CA LYS A 318 4.48 -11.72 -15.77
C LYS A 318 3.04 -11.25 -16.03
N GLN A 319 2.74 -10.94 -17.29
CA GLN A 319 1.44 -10.43 -17.72
C GLN A 319 0.45 -11.54 -18.07
N ASN A 320 0.93 -12.73 -18.41
CA ASN A 320 0.08 -13.83 -18.84
C ASN A 320 -0.82 -14.33 -17.69
N ASP A 321 -2.02 -14.75 -18.05
CA ASP A 321 -2.96 -15.40 -17.17
C ASP A 321 -2.67 -16.91 -17.16
N LEU A 322 -2.43 -17.42 -15.96
CA LEU A 322 -2.16 -18.82 -15.69
C LEU A 322 -3.19 -19.26 -14.66
N ARG A 323 -3.87 -20.36 -14.96
CA ARG A 323 -4.82 -20.99 -14.04
C ARG A 323 -4.46 -22.45 -13.81
N VAL A 324 -4.84 -22.95 -12.65
CA VAL A 324 -4.69 -24.36 -12.30
C VAL A 324 -6.06 -24.93 -11.94
N GLU A 325 -6.49 -25.96 -12.65
CA GLU A 325 -7.73 -26.68 -12.38
C GLU A 325 -7.40 -28.16 -12.17
N GLY A 326 -7.55 -28.63 -10.93
CA GLY A 326 -7.13 -29.99 -10.56
C GLY A 326 -5.63 -30.19 -10.75
N ASP A 327 -5.23 -31.12 -11.62
CA ASP A 327 -3.84 -31.44 -11.95
C ASP A 327 -3.37 -30.82 -13.27
N THR A 328 -4.16 -29.91 -13.85
CA THR A 328 -3.87 -29.28 -15.15
C THR A 328 -3.62 -27.78 -15.00
N VAL A 329 -2.49 -27.33 -15.53
CA VAL A 329 -2.18 -25.90 -15.70
C VAL A 329 -2.62 -25.47 -17.09
N TYR A 330 -3.35 -24.36 -17.17
CA TYR A 330 -3.72 -23.74 -18.44
C TYR A 330 -3.04 -22.38 -18.55
N ILE A 331 -2.44 -22.14 -19.71
CA ILE A 331 -1.71 -20.90 -20.02
C ILE A 331 -2.44 -20.21 -21.16
N ALA A 332 -2.87 -18.97 -20.93
CA ALA A 332 -3.55 -18.19 -21.95
C ALA A 332 -2.67 -18.05 -23.21
N PRO A 333 -3.30 -18.09 -24.41
CA PRO A 333 -2.57 -17.88 -25.65
C PRO A 333 -1.82 -16.57 -25.58
N ILE A 334 -0.53 -16.64 -25.92
CA ILE A 334 0.30 -15.46 -26.05
C ILE A 334 0.02 -14.89 -27.44
N ASP A 335 -1.04 -14.09 -27.51
CA ASP A 335 -1.42 -13.38 -28.73
C ASP A 335 -0.35 -12.33 -29.03
N ALA A 336 0.39 -12.53 -30.12
CA ALA A 336 1.62 -11.80 -30.29
C ALA A 336 1.96 -11.39 -31.73
N TRP A 337 2.51 -10.18 -31.78
CA TRP A 337 3.29 -9.50 -32.81
C TRP A 337 4.40 -10.34 -33.47
N ALA A 338 4.87 -9.90 -34.65
CA ALA A 338 5.91 -10.58 -35.43
C ALA A 338 7.19 -10.82 -34.60
N GLY A 339 7.66 -12.07 -34.57
CA GLY A 339 8.88 -12.49 -33.87
C GLY A 339 8.65 -13.33 -32.61
N VAL A 340 7.42 -13.40 -32.08
CA VAL A 340 7.15 -14.16 -30.85
C VAL A 340 7.25 -15.68 -31.04
N SER A 341 7.06 -16.19 -32.26
CA SER A 341 7.29 -17.62 -32.52
C SER A 341 8.70 -18.06 -32.09
N ILE A 342 9.73 -17.24 -32.35
CA ILE A 342 11.12 -17.52 -31.98
C ILE A 342 11.28 -17.57 -30.45
N THR A 343 10.76 -16.58 -29.74
CA THR A 343 10.78 -16.58 -28.26
C THR A 343 9.99 -17.76 -27.68
N MET A 344 8.84 -18.11 -28.28
CA MET A 344 8.01 -19.21 -27.79
C MET A 344 8.63 -20.58 -27.99
N CYS A 345 9.55 -20.71 -28.95
CA CYS A 345 10.28 -21.95 -29.18
C CYS A 345 11.12 -22.38 -27.96
N SER A 346 11.72 -21.42 -27.23
CA SER A 346 12.46 -21.69 -25.99
C SER A 346 11.56 -21.60 -24.75
N CYS A 347 10.63 -20.64 -24.75
CA CYS A 347 9.75 -20.35 -23.61
C CYS A 347 8.83 -21.53 -23.22
N ILE A 348 8.16 -22.16 -24.19
CA ILE A 348 7.21 -23.26 -23.91
C ILE A 348 7.90 -24.45 -23.22
N PRO A 349 9.05 -24.96 -23.73
CA PRO A 349 9.82 -25.98 -23.04
C PRO A 349 10.18 -25.64 -21.59
N GLU A 350 10.65 -24.42 -21.31
CA GLU A 350 11.02 -23.97 -19.96
C GLU A 350 9.83 -23.96 -19.01
N MET A 351 8.69 -23.47 -19.48
CA MET A 351 7.46 -23.48 -18.70
C MET A 351 7.02 -24.91 -18.39
N ASP A 352 6.89 -25.75 -19.40
CA ASP A 352 6.38 -27.11 -19.25
C ASP A 352 7.22 -27.94 -18.30
N VAL A 353 8.55 -27.94 -18.50
CA VAL A 353 9.49 -28.71 -17.68
C VAL A 353 9.35 -28.32 -16.21
N ASN A 354 9.17 -27.03 -15.93
CA ASN A 354 9.08 -26.56 -14.56
C ASN A 354 7.69 -26.71 -13.93
N LEU A 355 6.62 -26.44 -14.69
CA LEU A 355 5.25 -26.60 -14.21
C LEU A 355 4.93 -28.06 -13.89
N LEU A 356 5.40 -29.01 -14.71
CA LEU A 356 5.20 -30.45 -14.47
C LEU A 356 5.99 -30.98 -13.26
N ARG A 357 6.92 -30.20 -12.69
CA ARG A 357 7.62 -30.56 -11.45
C ARG A 357 6.87 -30.11 -10.20
N LEU A 358 5.83 -29.29 -10.35
CA LEU A 358 5.06 -28.81 -9.21
C LEU A 358 4.21 -29.93 -8.62
N PRO A 359 4.11 -30.04 -7.27
CA PRO A 359 3.30 -31.06 -6.63
C PRO A 359 1.86 -31.04 -7.12
N GLY A 360 1.37 -32.18 -7.61
CA GLY A 360 -0.01 -32.36 -8.06
C GLY A 360 -0.27 -31.98 -9.53
N ILE A 361 0.67 -31.32 -10.21
CA ILE A 361 0.53 -31.00 -11.64
C ILE A 361 0.96 -32.20 -12.49
N LYS A 362 0.10 -32.62 -13.42
CA LYS A 362 0.37 -33.71 -14.37
C LYS A 362 0.29 -33.27 -15.83
N LYS A 363 -0.33 -32.12 -16.10
CA LYS A 363 -0.61 -31.66 -17.45
C LYS A 363 -0.45 -30.15 -17.55
N VAL A 364 0.10 -29.69 -18.68
CA VAL A 364 0.16 -28.29 -19.06
C VAL A 364 -0.53 -28.15 -20.41
N VAL A 365 -1.42 -27.17 -20.54
CA VAL A 365 -2.20 -26.90 -21.74
C VAL A 365 -1.93 -25.48 -22.21
N HIS A 366 -1.41 -25.36 -23.43
CA HIS A 366 -1.15 -24.08 -24.09
C HIS A 366 -2.25 -23.74 -25.09
N GLY A 367 -2.55 -22.44 -25.19
CA GLY A 367 -3.27 -21.88 -26.34
C GLY A 367 -4.79 -22.04 -26.31
N SER A 368 -5.38 -22.05 -27.51
CA SER A 368 -6.82 -21.91 -27.77
C SER A 368 -7.70 -23.05 -27.27
N ALA A 369 -7.16 -24.05 -26.56
CA ALA A 369 -7.98 -24.93 -25.71
C ALA A 369 -8.65 -24.16 -24.55
N LEU A 370 -8.19 -22.95 -24.25
CA LEU A 370 -8.91 -21.95 -23.44
C LEU A 370 -10.04 -21.24 -24.21
N ASN A 371 -9.93 -21.17 -25.54
CA ASN A 371 -10.97 -20.68 -26.46
C ASN A 371 -11.89 -21.80 -26.98
N GLN A 372 -11.68 -23.07 -26.59
CA GLN A 372 -12.76 -24.04 -26.59
C GLN A 372 -13.64 -23.68 -25.38
N PRO A 373 -14.89 -23.25 -25.59
CA PRO A 373 -15.70 -22.57 -24.59
C PRO A 373 -15.68 -23.19 -23.18
N ILE A 374 -14.97 -22.54 -22.24
CA ILE A 374 -15.63 -22.21 -20.97
C ILE A 374 -16.70 -21.12 -21.23
N GLN A 375 -16.74 -20.53 -22.42
CA GLN A 375 -17.86 -19.74 -22.97
C GLN A 375 -19.21 -20.49 -23.04
N ASN A 376 -19.29 -21.80 -22.79
CA ASN A 376 -20.57 -22.50 -22.56
C ASN A 376 -20.89 -22.67 -21.07
N ASN A 377 -19.94 -22.40 -20.17
CA ASN A 377 -20.28 -22.24 -18.77
C ASN A 377 -20.82 -20.82 -18.60
N THR A 378 -22.14 -20.71 -18.70
CA THR A 378 -22.88 -19.47 -18.50
C THR A 378 -22.59 -18.80 -17.16
N ARG A 379 -21.85 -19.44 -16.25
CA ARG A 379 -21.49 -18.92 -14.92
C ARG A 379 -20.02 -18.57 -14.75
N TYR A 380 -19.15 -18.66 -15.75
CA TYR A 380 -17.73 -18.32 -15.54
C TYR A 380 -17.53 -16.85 -15.18
N CYS A 381 -16.54 -16.52 -14.34
CA CYS A 381 -16.19 -15.14 -14.00
C CYS A 381 -14.73 -15.02 -13.56
N ILE A 382 -14.20 -13.80 -13.60
CA ILE A 382 -12.88 -13.44 -13.07
C ILE A 382 -13.05 -12.59 -11.81
N ILE A 383 -14.00 -11.66 -11.82
CA ILE A 383 -14.32 -10.76 -10.70
C ILE A 383 -15.83 -10.68 -10.44
N ASP A 384 -16.23 -10.24 -9.25
CA ASP A 384 -17.64 -10.07 -8.86
C ASP A 384 -18.48 -9.31 -9.90
N SER A 385 -17.91 -8.30 -10.55
CA SER A 385 -18.61 -7.47 -11.54
C SER A 385 -18.88 -8.16 -12.88
N ASP A 386 -18.27 -9.32 -13.11
CA ASP A 386 -18.56 -10.16 -14.27
C ASP A 386 -19.85 -10.95 -14.10
N CYS A 387 -20.42 -10.97 -12.89
CA CYS A 387 -21.58 -11.77 -12.56
C CYS A 387 -22.85 -10.93 -12.42
N VAL A 388 -23.95 -11.46 -12.96
CA VAL A 388 -25.29 -10.88 -12.90
C VAL A 388 -26.33 -11.96 -12.61
N ALA A 389 -27.57 -11.55 -12.34
CA ALA A 389 -28.67 -12.47 -12.09
C ALA A 389 -28.98 -13.35 -13.31
N ALA A 390 -29.19 -14.66 -13.09
CA ALA A 390 -29.52 -15.61 -14.15
C ALA A 390 -30.95 -15.45 -14.72
N THR A 391 -31.84 -14.80 -13.97
CA THR A 391 -33.22 -14.52 -14.36
C THR A 391 -33.58 -13.08 -13.97
N CYS A 392 -34.54 -12.49 -14.68
CA CYS A 392 -34.97 -11.11 -14.44
C CYS A 392 -35.76 -10.93 -13.14
N CYS A 393 -36.56 -11.92 -12.78
CA CYS A 393 -37.35 -11.93 -11.56
C CYS A 393 -36.91 -13.08 -10.67
N HIS A 394 -36.83 -12.81 -9.36
CA HIS A 394 -36.60 -13.82 -8.33
C HIS A 394 -35.35 -14.71 -8.55
N PRO A 395 -34.16 -14.13 -8.86
CA PRO A 395 -33.01 -14.94 -9.24
C PRO A 395 -32.46 -15.76 -8.07
N THR A 396 -32.42 -17.08 -8.29
CA THR A 396 -31.81 -18.09 -7.40
C THR A 396 -30.44 -18.56 -7.91
N ALA A 397 -29.98 -17.97 -9.02
CA ALA A 397 -28.71 -18.27 -9.66
C ALA A 397 -28.06 -16.98 -10.20
N ALA A 398 -26.72 -17.01 -10.32
CA ALA A 398 -25.96 -16.02 -11.06
C ALA A 398 -25.33 -16.63 -12.33
N VAL A 399 -25.12 -15.78 -13.33
CA VAL A 399 -24.47 -16.05 -14.63
C VAL A 399 -23.46 -14.96 -14.92
N ASN A 400 -22.54 -15.22 -15.85
CA ASN A 400 -21.68 -14.20 -16.42
C ASN A 400 -22.55 -13.14 -17.13
N LYS A 401 -22.12 -11.89 -17.09
CA LYS A 401 -22.77 -10.74 -17.72
C LYS A 401 -22.96 -10.88 -19.23
N GLU A 402 -22.08 -11.60 -19.92
CA GLU A 402 -22.23 -11.93 -21.34
C GLU A 402 -23.43 -12.85 -21.60
N ASN A 403 -23.88 -13.59 -20.58
CA ASN A 403 -25.02 -14.51 -20.62
C ASN A 403 -26.25 -13.95 -19.89
N GLN A 404 -26.31 -12.63 -19.66
CA GLN A 404 -27.41 -12.01 -18.94
C GLN A 404 -28.74 -12.17 -19.72
N PRO A 405 -29.86 -12.49 -19.03
CA PRO A 405 -31.15 -12.49 -19.69
C PRO A 405 -31.54 -11.07 -20.12
N ASP A 406 -32.24 -10.95 -21.26
CA ASP A 406 -32.87 -9.68 -21.63
C ASP A 406 -34.11 -9.46 -20.75
N CYS A 407 -34.02 -8.44 -19.89
CA CYS A 407 -35.08 -8.08 -18.96
C CYS A 407 -35.97 -6.94 -19.44
N GLN A 408 -35.77 -6.43 -20.67
CA GLN A 408 -36.62 -5.38 -21.21
C GLN A 408 -38.06 -5.86 -21.35
N GLY A 409 -39.00 -5.12 -20.73
CA GLY A 409 -40.42 -5.44 -20.77
C GLY A 409 -40.87 -6.56 -19.82
N THR A 410 -39.97 -7.12 -19.01
CA THR A 410 -40.34 -8.10 -17.99
C THR A 410 -40.93 -7.39 -16.76
N MET A 411 -42.15 -7.74 -16.37
CA MET A 411 -42.76 -7.30 -15.12
C MET A 411 -42.64 -8.40 -14.07
N CYS A 412 -42.01 -8.09 -12.95
CA CYS A 412 -41.88 -9.01 -11.82
C CYS A 412 -43.04 -8.84 -10.83
N THR A 413 -43.34 -9.91 -10.09
CA THR A 413 -44.26 -9.80 -8.95
C THR A 413 -43.58 -9.04 -7.81
N LEU A 414 -44.37 -8.44 -6.91
CA LEU A 414 -43.85 -7.79 -5.70
C LEU A 414 -43.51 -8.79 -4.59
N GLU A 415 -43.59 -10.09 -4.86
CA GLU A 415 -43.28 -11.11 -3.88
C GLU A 415 -41.77 -11.26 -3.75
N CYS A 416 -41.28 -11.29 -2.51
CA CYS A 416 -39.87 -11.54 -2.22
C CYS A 416 -39.56 -13.03 -2.42
N GLN A 417 -38.90 -13.40 -3.52
CA GLN A 417 -38.54 -14.79 -3.80
C GLN A 417 -37.06 -14.95 -4.15
N GLY A 418 -36.36 -15.77 -3.38
CA GLY A 418 -34.94 -16.07 -3.59
C GLY A 418 -33.98 -15.13 -2.86
N PRO A 419 -32.70 -15.52 -2.77
CA PRO A 419 -31.72 -14.83 -1.93
C PRO A 419 -31.40 -13.40 -2.40
N LEU A 420 -31.36 -13.15 -3.71
CA LEU A 420 -31.03 -11.82 -4.24
C LEU A 420 -32.18 -10.83 -4.14
N ASP A 421 -33.38 -11.29 -4.47
CA ASP A 421 -34.60 -10.48 -4.45
C ASP A 421 -34.94 -10.02 -3.03
N CYS A 422 -34.70 -10.89 -2.05
CA CYS A 422 -34.90 -10.59 -0.63
C CYS A 422 -33.74 -9.87 0.06
N GLY A 423 -32.69 -9.49 -0.67
CA GLY A 423 -31.47 -8.92 -0.08
C GLY A 423 -30.72 -9.87 0.87
N ALA A 424 -31.11 -11.15 0.89
CA ALA A 424 -30.54 -12.20 1.72
C ALA A 424 -29.27 -12.84 1.11
N GLY A 425 -28.79 -12.34 -0.03
CA GLY A 425 -27.54 -12.75 -0.65
C GLY A 425 -26.97 -11.72 -1.61
N LYS A 426 -25.71 -11.94 -2.01
CA LYS A 426 -24.97 -11.13 -2.97
C LYS A 426 -24.41 -12.04 -4.06
N ILE A 427 -24.43 -11.56 -5.31
CA ILE A 427 -23.70 -12.20 -6.41
C ILE A 427 -22.21 -11.96 -6.21
N ILE A 428 -21.42 -13.04 -6.26
CA ILE A 428 -19.96 -12.98 -6.21
C ILE A 428 -19.35 -13.93 -7.24
N CYS A 429 -18.10 -13.67 -7.60
CA CYS A 429 -17.29 -14.62 -8.31
C CYS A 429 -16.51 -15.48 -7.31
N GLU A 430 -16.86 -16.75 -7.17
CA GLU A 430 -16.20 -17.67 -6.24
C GLU A 430 -15.73 -18.91 -7.01
N ASN A 431 -14.44 -19.23 -6.91
CA ASN A 431 -13.83 -20.34 -7.65
C ASN A 431 -14.08 -20.24 -9.17
N ASN A 432 -13.99 -19.03 -9.73
CA ASN A 432 -14.27 -18.72 -11.14
C ASN A 432 -15.71 -19.03 -11.58
N LEU A 433 -16.65 -19.09 -10.64
CA LEU A 433 -18.07 -19.32 -10.90
C LEU A 433 -18.93 -18.24 -10.23
N CYS A 434 -19.83 -17.65 -11.01
CA CYS A 434 -20.88 -16.78 -10.55
C CYS A 434 -21.83 -17.56 -9.64
N THR A 435 -21.78 -17.23 -8.36
CA THR A 435 -22.60 -17.83 -7.32
C THR A 435 -23.34 -16.76 -6.53
N ILE A 436 -24.30 -17.18 -5.71
CA ILE A 436 -24.98 -16.30 -4.76
C ILE A 436 -24.52 -16.71 -3.36
N LYS A 437 -23.82 -15.80 -2.69
CA LYS A 437 -23.43 -15.98 -1.29
C LYS A 437 -24.53 -15.45 -0.39
N SER A 438 -25.05 -16.29 0.51
CA SER A 438 -26.05 -15.85 1.48
C SER A 438 -25.42 -14.90 2.52
N ASN A 439 -26.16 -13.86 2.88
CA ASN A 439 -25.83 -12.93 3.96
C ASN A 439 -26.27 -13.46 5.34
N LEU A 440 -27.02 -14.56 5.37
CA LEU A 440 -27.45 -15.15 6.64
C LEU A 440 -26.28 -15.88 7.29
N PRO A 441 -26.06 -15.70 8.60
CA PRO A 441 -25.05 -16.47 9.32
C PRO A 441 -25.38 -17.95 9.15
N THR A 442 -24.40 -18.75 8.72
CA THR A 442 -24.48 -20.20 8.72
C THR A 442 -24.76 -20.63 10.15
N THR A 443 -26.01 -20.93 10.48
CA THR A 443 -26.34 -21.55 11.75
C THR A 443 -25.64 -22.90 11.74
N ALA A 444 -24.65 -23.06 12.61
CA ALA A 444 -23.94 -24.33 12.78
C ALA A 444 -24.96 -25.41 13.14
N GLU A 445 -25.15 -26.38 12.24
CA GLU A 445 -25.82 -27.65 12.53
C GLU A 445 -24.90 -28.59 13.31
#